data_AF-A0A7J9H6Q1-F1
#
_entry.id   AF-A0A7J9H6Q1-F1
#
_cell.length_a   1.000
_cell.length_b   1.000
_cell.length_c   1.000
_cell.angle_alpha   90.00
_cell.angle_beta   90.00
_cell.angle_gamma   90.00
#
_symmetry.space_group_name_H-M   'P 1'
#
loop_
_entity.id
_entity.type
_entity.pdbx_description
1 polymer ?
#
loop_
_entity_poly.entity_id
_entity_poly.type
_entity_poly.pdbx_seq_one_letter_code
_entity_poly.pdbx_strand_id
1 'polypeptide(L)' 'MKRRAVGEGSRRLVVSPIVKKVKTLKKLIPNNGSMGLDGLFRDTAEYILSLQMRIKVMQIMVNVLTDSDE' A
#
# COMPACT_ATOMS: atom_id res chain seq x y z
N MET A 1 26.04 -18.26 44.81
CA MET A 1 24.99 -18.94 44.01
C MET A 1 24.58 -18.04 42.85
N LYS A 2 24.76 -18.51 41.60
CA LYS A 2 24.56 -17.73 40.36
C LYS A 2 23.07 -17.51 40.09
N ARG A 3 22.64 -16.24 40.02
CA ARG A 3 21.36 -15.86 39.39
C ARG A 3 21.56 -15.94 37.87
N ARG A 4 20.92 -16.90 37.21
CA ARG A 4 20.79 -16.88 35.74
C ARG A 4 19.40 -16.35 35.43
N ALA A 5 19.37 -15.14 34.87
CA ALA A 5 18.17 -14.52 34.35
C ALA A 5 17.52 -15.48 33.34
N VAL A 6 16.23 -15.72 33.53
CA VAL A 6 15.36 -16.38 32.55
C VAL A 6 15.50 -15.56 31.27
N GLY A 7 16.12 -16.15 30.24
CA GLY A 7 16.24 -15.53 28.94
C GLY A 7 14.85 -15.16 28.45
N GLU A 8 14.64 -13.88 28.19
CA GLU A 8 13.50 -13.39 27.42
C GLU A 8 13.56 -14.06 26.05
N GLY A 9 12.90 -15.21 25.96
CA GLY A 9 12.57 -15.84 24.71
C GLY A 9 11.90 -14.78 23.86
N SER A 10 12.56 -14.46 22.75
CA SER A 10 12.06 -13.58 21.69
C SER A 10 10.63 -14.00 21.37
N ARG A 11 9.65 -13.32 21.98
CA ARG A 11 8.25 -13.40 21.59
C ARG A 11 8.20 -12.75 20.22
N ARG A 12 8.54 -13.51 19.17
CA ARG A 12 8.15 -13.20 17.80
C ARG A 12 6.63 -13.10 17.86
N LEU A 13 6.13 -11.88 18.03
CA LEU A 13 4.71 -11.59 17.92
C LEU A 13 4.30 -12.19 16.59
N VAL A 14 3.42 -13.19 16.62
CA VAL A 14 2.86 -13.78 15.40
C VAL A 14 1.99 -12.69 14.79
N VAL A 15 2.64 -11.81 14.01
CA VAL A 15 1.95 -10.72 13.32
C VAL A 15 1.05 -11.39 12.32
N SER A 16 -0.25 -11.26 12.53
CA SER A 16 -1.25 -11.84 11.64
C SER A 16 -0.96 -11.45 10.19
N PRO A 17 -1.09 -12.38 9.23
CA PRO A 17 -0.91 -12.07 7.81
C PRO A 17 -1.69 -10.84 7.35
N ILE A 18 -2.86 -10.57 7.93
CA ILE A 18 -3.67 -9.38 7.61
C ILE A 18 -2.95 -8.08 7.98
N VAL A 19 -2.25 -8.05 9.11
CA VAL A 19 -1.51 -6.87 9.57
C VAL A 19 -0.34 -6.60 8.63
N LYS A 20 0.31 -7.64 8.08
CA LYS A 20 1.34 -7.48 7.05
C LYS A 20 0.75 -6.88 5.78
N LYS A 21 -0.40 -7.37 5.31
CA LYS A 21 -1.10 -6.82 4.13
C LYS A 21 -1.49 -5.35 4.33
N VAL A 22 -2.05 -5.00 5.49
CA VAL A 22 -2.42 -3.61 5.82
C VAL A 22 -1.18 -2.71 5.88
N LYS A 23 -0.06 -3.18 6.44
CA LYS A 23 1.22 -2.44 6.42
C LYS A 23 1.73 -2.21 5.01
N THR A 24 1.65 -3.21 4.13
CA THR A 24 2.00 -3.05 2.72
C THR A 24 1.09 -2.05 2.02
N LEU A 25 -0.23 -2.15 2.24
CA LEU A 25 -1.19 -1.22 1.66
C LEU A 25 -0.87 0.22 2.05
N LYS A 26 -0.61 0.49 3.34
CA LYS A 26 -0.19 1.82 3.82
C LYS A 26 1.03 2.36 3.09
N LYS A 27 1.98 1.53 2.66
CA LYS A 27 3.17 1.98 1.92
C LYS A 27 2.89 2.31 0.44
N LEU A 28 1.82 1.77 -0.13
CA LEU A 28 1.47 1.95 -1.54
C LEU A 28 0.61 3.18 -1.78
N ILE A 29 -0.15 3.62 -0.77
CA ILE A 29 -1.06 4.76 -0.90
C ILE A 29 -0.30 6.07 -0.61
N PRO A 30 -0.41 7.09 -1.48
CA PRO A 30 0.17 8.41 -1.22
C PRO A 30 -0.47 9.07 0.02
N ASN A 31 0.26 9.95 0.69
CA ASN A 31 -0.23 10.69 1.88
C ASN A 31 -0.72 9.79 3.04
N ASN A 32 -0.04 8.67 3.28
CA ASN A 32 -0.39 7.64 4.28
C ASN A 32 -0.26 8.02 5.78
N GLY A 33 -0.29 9.32 6.10
CA GLY A 33 -0.12 9.84 7.45
C GLY A 33 -1.26 9.43 8.39
N SER A 34 -0.91 8.93 9.58
CA SER A 34 -1.75 8.62 10.76
C SER A 34 -3.24 8.29 10.53
N MET A 35 -3.58 7.51 9.50
CA MET A 35 -4.96 7.19 9.17
C MET A 35 -5.41 5.86 9.80
N GLY A 36 -6.66 5.84 10.27
CA GLY A 36 -7.38 4.62 10.65
C GLY A 36 -7.62 3.69 9.45
N LEU A 37 -8.14 2.49 9.71
CA LEU A 37 -8.36 1.49 8.64
C LEU A 37 -9.40 1.94 7.62
N ASP A 38 -10.50 2.56 8.06
CA ASP A 38 -11.57 2.99 7.16
C ASP A 38 -11.11 4.07 6.19
N GLY A 39 -10.33 5.03 6.69
CA GLY A 39 -9.68 6.04 5.87
C GLY A 39 -8.70 5.41 4.88
N LEU A 40 -7.84 4.50 5.35
CA LEU A 40 -6.90 3.78 4.47
C LEU A 40 -7.63 3.08 3.30
N PHE A 41 -8.74 2.40 3.57
CA PHE A 41 -9.48 1.70 2.52
C PHE A 41 -10.21 2.64 1.57
N ARG A 42 -10.76 3.75 2.07
CA ARG A 42 -11.37 4.79 1.23
C ARG A 42 -10.35 5.42 0.29
N ASP A 43 -9.22 5.88 0.84
CA ASP A 43 -8.14 6.49 0.07
C ASP A 43 -7.53 5.51 -0.92
N THR A 44 -7.48 4.22 -0.56
CA THR A 44 -7.09 3.15 -1.49
C THR A 44 -8.03 3.08 -2.69
N ALA A 45 -9.35 3.08 -2.46
CA ALA A 45 -10.33 3.02 -3.54
C ALA A 45 -10.26 4.25 -4.45
N GLU A 46 -10.11 5.44 -3.87
CA GLU A 46 -9.92 6.68 -4.61
C GLU A 46 -8.61 6.66 -5.43
N TYR A 47 -7.53 6.17 -4.83
CA TYR A 47 -6.24 6.07 -5.53
C TYR A 47 -6.29 5.08 -6.69
N ILE A 48 -6.95 3.92 -6.54
CA ILE A 48 -7.18 2.97 -7.63
C ILE A 48 -7.92 3.65 -8.79
N LEU A 49 -9.00 4.38 -8.51
CA LEU A 49 -9.75 5.10 -9.53
C LEU A 49 -8.89 6.15 -10.23
N SER A 50 -8.09 6.90 -9.47
CA SER A 50 -7.16 7.91 -10.03
C SER A 50 -6.13 7.29 -10.98
N LEU A 51 -5.58 6.12 -10.63
CA LEU A 51 -4.62 5.40 -11.47
C LEU A 51 -5.29 4.89 -12.75
N GLN A 52 -6.50 4.33 -12.64
CA GLN A 52 -7.26 3.88 -13.81
C GLN A 52 -7.54 5.02 -14.79
N MET A 53 -7.95 6.19 -14.29
CA MET A 53 -8.16 7.38 -15.12
C MET A 53 -6.85 7.84 -15.78
N ARG A 54 -5.73 7.85 -15.04
CA ARG A 54 -4.43 8.24 -15.57
C ARG A 54 -3.98 7.33 -16.71
N ILE A 55 -4.14 6.01 -16.55
CA ILE A 55 -3.83 5.04 -17.60
C ILE A 55 -4.70 5.29 -18.84
N LYS A 56 -6.01 5.53 -18.66
CA LYS A 56 -6.93 5.80 -19.77
C LYS A 56 -6.52 7.04 -20.56
N VAL A 57 -6.14 8.12 -19.88
CA VAL A 57 -5.66 9.36 -20.54
C VAL A 57 -4.36 9.10 -21.30
N MET A 58 -3.41 8.37 -20.70
CA MET A 58 -2.15 8.02 -21.37
C MET A 58 -2.39 7.16 -22.62
N GLN A 59 -3.33 6.21 -22.58
CA GLN A 59 -3.71 5.41 -23.75
C GLN A 59 -4.32 6.27 -24.86
N ILE A 60 -5.21 7.20 -24.52
CA ILE A 60 -5.78 8.14 -25.51
C ILE A 60 -4.66 8.97 -26.15
N MET A 61 -3.75 9.52 -25.33
CA MET A 61 -2.63 10.31 -25.82
C MET A 61 -1.75 9.51 -26.78
N VAL A 62 -1.41 8.26 -26.44
CA VAL A 62 -0.63 7.39 -27.32
C VAL A 62 -1.36 7.18 -28.64
N ASN A 63 -2.63 6.78 -28.61
CA ASN A 63 -3.39 6.51 -29.84
C ASN A 63 -3.48 7.75 -30.75
N VAL A 64 -3.75 8.93 -30.18
CA VAL A 64 -3.82 10.18 -30.96
C VAL A 64 -2.46 10.51 -31.59
N LEU A 65 -1.36 10.34 -30.85
CA LEU A 65 -0.02 10.64 -31.36
C LEU A 65 0.43 9.62 -32.41
N THR A 66 0.10 8.34 -32.24
CA THR A 66 0.45 7.30 -33.23
C THR A 66 -0.38 7.40 -34.50
N ASP A 67 -1.67 7.78 -34.40
CA ASP A 67 -2.54 7.97 -35.57
C ASP A 67 -2.20 9.24 -36.36
N SER A 68 -1.48 10.20 -35.75
CA SER A 68 -1.03 11.43 -36.42
C SER A 68 0.28 11.31 -37.20
N ASP A 69 0.98 10.18 -37.06
CA ASP A 69 2.24 9.88 -37.77
C ASP A 69 2.01 9.03 -39.06
N GLU A 70 0.75 8.71 -39.41
CA GLU A 70 0.32 8.16 -40.72
C GLU A 70 -0.29 9.23 -41.63
#